data_AF-A0A8J6M4V6-F1
#
_entry.id   AF-A0A8J6M4V6-F1
#
_cell.length_a   1.000
_cell.length_b   1.000
_cell.length_c   1.000
_cell.angle_alpha   90.00
_cell.angle_beta   90.00
_cell.angle_gamma   90.00
#
_symmetry.space_group_name_H-M   'P 1'
#
loop_
_entity.id
_entity.type
_entity.pdbx_description
1 polymer ?
#
loop_
_entity_poly.entity_id
_entity_poly.type
_entity_poly.pdbx_seq_one_letter_code
_entity_poly.pdbx_strand_id
1 'polypeptide(L)'
;MSVTFDKTKLLSNIKRQTLRLERRLNLPKNQAHELLANHFYNEIAIADVRRKISNGNYEGRIFLAAVSPDASKEILEKFVESFGEIVVSLSQSSICETGEIGINDLVLEVFSLDSEVITGIGKN
;
A
#
# COMPACT_ATOMS: atom_id res chain seq x y z
N MET A 1 -3.92 18.96 12.99
CA MET A 1 -2.89 18.40 13.90
C MET A 1 -1.79 17.80 13.04
N SER A 2 -0.51 17.99 13.38
CA SER A 2 0.61 17.44 12.60
C SER A 2 0.87 16.00 13.04
N VAL A 3 0.51 15.02 12.22
CA VAL A 3 0.92 13.63 12.43
C VAL A 3 2.41 13.54 12.15
N THR A 4 3.22 13.34 13.19
CA THR A 4 4.66 13.14 13.01
C THR A 4 4.90 11.70 12.57
N PHE A 5 5.16 11.49 11.28
CA PHE A 5 5.51 10.18 10.77
C PHE A 5 6.97 9.82 11.09
N ASP A 6 7.18 8.66 11.71
CA ASP A 6 8.51 8.07 11.84
C ASP A 6 8.98 7.54 10.47
N LYS A 7 9.89 8.29 9.83
CA LYS A 7 10.47 7.96 8.52
C LYS A 7 11.09 6.57 8.49
N THR A 8 11.72 6.12 9.57
CA THR A 8 12.34 4.80 9.65
C THR A 8 11.28 3.72 9.63
N LYS A 9 10.17 3.91 10.37
CA LYS A 9 9.02 3.00 10.35
C LYS A 9 8.40 2.94 8.95
N LEU A 10 8.20 4.09 8.29
CA LEU A 10 7.63 4.14 6.93
C LEU A 10 8.49 3.38 5.90
N LEU A 11 9.81 3.63 5.88
CA LEU A 11 10.72 2.95 4.96
C LEU A 11 10.80 1.44 5.25
N SER A 12 10.68 1.04 6.52
CA SER A 12 10.59 -0.37 6.93
C SER A 12 9.29 -1.02 6.46
N ASN A 13 8.16 -0.31 6.52
CA ASN A 13 6.87 -0.77 5.99
C ASN A 13 6.93 -0.99 4.48
N ILE A 14 7.53 -0.08 3.71
CA ILE A 14 7.69 -0.26 2.24
C ILE A 14 8.45 -1.55 1.93
N LYS A 15 9.51 -1.86 2.69
CA LYS A 15 10.26 -3.12 2.51
C LYS A 15 9.37 -4.34 2.76
N ARG A 16 8.54 -4.30 3.81
CA ARG A 16 7.59 -5.39 4.12
C ARG A 16 6.52 -5.54 3.04
N GLN A 17 5.93 -4.44 2.59
CA GLN A 17 4.92 -4.44 1.52
C GLN A 17 5.49 -5.03 0.22
N THR A 18 6.71 -4.62 -0.17
CA THR A 18 7.41 -5.19 -1.33
C THR A 18 7.60 -6.70 -1.16
N LEU A 19 8.08 -7.14 0.01
CA LEU A 19 8.33 -8.56 0.27
C LEU A 19 7.04 -9.40 0.22
N ARG A 20 5.91 -8.85 0.66
CA ARG A 20 4.60 -9.52 0.56
C ARG A 20 4.17 -9.65 -0.91
N LEU A 21 4.34 -8.60 -1.73
CA LEU A 21 4.11 -8.69 -3.17
C LEU A 21 5.01 -9.72 -3.85
N GLU A 22 6.31 -9.70 -3.57
CA GLU A 22 7.29 -10.66 -4.11
C GLU A 22 6.84 -12.10 -3.84
N ARG A 23 6.47 -12.40 -2.59
CA ARG A 23 6.05 -13.74 -2.17
C ARG A 23 4.70 -14.11 -2.75
N ARG A 24 3.72 -13.21 -2.70
CA ARG A 24 2.34 -13.54 -3.03
C ARG A 24 2.12 -13.78 -4.51
N LEU A 25 2.84 -13.03 -5.33
CA LEU A 25 2.75 -13.07 -6.79
C LEU A 25 3.94 -13.78 -7.44
N ASN A 26 4.86 -14.32 -6.63
CA ASN A 26 6.10 -14.95 -7.09
C ASN A 26 6.90 -14.06 -8.07
N LEU A 27 7.02 -12.77 -7.73
CA LEU A 27 7.66 -11.77 -8.59
C LEU A 27 9.11 -11.51 -8.18
N PRO A 28 9.99 -11.25 -9.16
CA PRO A 28 11.25 -10.57 -8.92
C PRO A 28 11.05 -9.23 -8.22
N LYS A 29 11.98 -8.88 -7.32
CA LYS A 29 11.93 -7.65 -6.51
C LYS A 29 11.71 -6.36 -7.30
N ASN A 30 12.31 -6.24 -8.48
CA ASN A 30 12.14 -5.07 -9.35
C ASN A 30 10.68 -4.93 -9.82
N GLN A 31 10.05 -6.03 -10.24
CA GLN A 31 8.64 -6.03 -10.64
C GLN A 31 7.72 -5.74 -9.45
N ALA A 32 8.02 -6.28 -8.26
CA ALA A 32 7.28 -5.94 -7.04
C ALA A 32 7.41 -4.45 -6.67
N HIS A 33 8.60 -3.85 -6.84
CA HIS A 33 8.78 -2.41 -6.64
C HIS A 33 8.01 -1.56 -7.67
N GLU A 34 8.00 -1.97 -8.95
CA GLU A 34 7.23 -1.29 -10.01
C GLU A 34 5.74 -1.35 -9.70
N LEU A 35 5.23 -2.53 -9.36
CA LEU A 35 3.82 -2.71 -9.03
C LEU A 35 3.42 -1.91 -7.78
N LEU A 36 4.25 -1.92 -6.75
CA LEU A 36 4.03 -1.13 -5.53
C LEU A 36 4.03 0.38 -5.84
N ALA A 37 5.00 0.87 -6.58
CA ALA A 37 5.10 2.28 -6.92
C ALA A 37 3.92 2.76 -7.76
N ASN A 38 3.65 2.07 -8.87
CA ASN A 38 2.69 2.52 -9.87
C ASN A 38 1.25 2.39 -9.38
N HIS A 39 0.89 1.27 -8.76
CA HIS A 39 -0.51 0.95 -8.49
C HIS A 39 -0.96 1.26 -7.06
N PHE A 40 -0.05 1.14 -6.08
CA PHE A 40 -0.38 1.50 -4.69
C PHE A 40 -0.08 2.97 -4.43
N TYR A 41 1.16 3.40 -4.69
CA TYR A 41 1.59 4.76 -4.37
C TYR A 41 1.28 5.81 -5.44
N ASN A 42 0.93 5.38 -6.65
CA ASN A 42 0.76 6.26 -7.82
C ASN A 42 2.01 7.11 -8.11
N GLU A 43 3.18 6.48 -8.06
CA GLU A 43 4.48 7.06 -8.37
C GLU A 43 5.17 6.25 -9.48
N ILE A 44 6.09 6.87 -10.21
CA ILE A 44 6.81 6.25 -11.33
C ILE A 44 7.76 5.14 -10.84
N ALA A 45 8.43 5.36 -9.72
CA ALA A 45 9.36 4.39 -9.16
C ALA A 45 9.33 4.38 -7.63
N ILE A 46 9.72 3.26 -7.04
CA ILE A 46 9.81 3.14 -5.58
C ILE A 46 10.83 4.14 -4.98
N ALA A 47 11.81 4.56 -5.77
CA ALA A 47 12.76 5.60 -5.40
C ALA A 47 12.07 6.95 -5.16
N ASP A 48 11.03 7.28 -5.92
CA ASP A 48 10.26 8.52 -5.75
C ASP A 48 9.48 8.51 -4.43
N VAL A 49 8.87 7.38 -4.08
CA VAL A 49 8.20 7.16 -2.78
C VAL A 49 9.19 7.38 -1.63
N ARG A 50 10.37 6.75 -1.70
CA ARG A 50 11.41 6.86 -0.66
C ARG A 50 11.94 8.29 -0.54
N ARG A 51 12.09 9.00 -1.67
CA ARG A 51 12.52 10.41 -1.71
C ARG A 51 11.47 11.31 -1.05
N LYS A 52 10.18 11.13 -1.37
CA LYS A 52 9.06 11.88 -0.77
C LYS A 52 9.05 11.71 0.77
N ILE A 53 9.15 10.48 1.26
CA ILE A 53 9.25 10.20 2.71
C ILE A 53 10.48 10.86 3.34
N SER A 54 11.65 10.73 2.70
CA SER A 54 12.89 11.34 3.21
C SER A 54 12.78 12.85 3.34
N ASN A 55 12.10 13.50 2.39
CA ASN A 55 11.85 14.93 2.36
C ASN A 55 10.67 15.38 3.25
N GLY A 56 9.93 14.44 3.85
CA GLY A 56 8.73 14.76 4.62
C GLY A 56 7.55 15.22 3.77
N ASN A 57 7.58 14.95 2.46
CA ASN A 57 6.42 15.14 1.58
C ASN A 57 5.55 13.87 1.64
N TYR A 58 4.34 14.02 2.20
CA TYR A 58 3.36 12.94 2.35
C TYR A 58 2.09 13.15 1.51
N GLU A 59 2.18 13.99 0.47
CA GLU A 59 1.09 14.23 -0.48
C GLU A 59 0.71 12.96 -1.24
N GLY A 60 -0.51 12.95 -1.81
CA GLY A 60 -1.04 11.80 -2.54
C GLY A 60 -1.15 10.56 -1.64
N ARG A 61 -0.68 9.41 -2.15
CA ARG A 61 -0.80 8.11 -1.48
C ARG A 61 0.41 7.71 -0.65
N ILE A 62 1.35 8.63 -0.38
CA ILE A 62 2.55 8.33 0.43
C ILE A 62 2.18 7.89 1.85
N PHE A 63 1.05 8.35 2.39
CA PHE A 63 0.51 7.91 3.68
C PHE A 63 0.30 6.39 3.76
N LEU A 64 0.16 5.68 2.63
CA LEU A 64 0.03 4.22 2.60
C LEU A 64 1.26 3.50 3.21
N ALA A 65 2.42 4.16 3.27
CA ALA A 65 3.58 3.64 4.00
C ALA A 65 3.35 3.54 5.52
N ALA A 66 2.35 4.25 6.06
CA ALA A 66 1.97 4.17 7.47
C ALA A 66 0.90 3.11 7.74
N VAL A 67 0.25 2.56 6.70
CA VAL A 67 -0.83 1.58 6.86
C VAL A 67 -0.26 0.26 7.35
N SER A 68 -0.81 -0.19 8.47
CA SER A 68 -0.45 -1.41 9.20
C SER A 68 -1.57 -1.74 10.21
N PRO A 69 -1.64 -2.97 10.75
CA PRO A 69 -2.67 -3.34 11.72
C PRO A 69 -2.72 -2.44 12.96
N ASP A 70 -1.58 -1.89 13.37
CA ASP A 70 -1.41 -0.98 14.51
C ASP A 70 -1.52 0.50 14.13
N ALA A 71 -1.92 0.82 12.89
CA ALA A 71 -2.08 2.20 12.45
C ALA A 71 -3.24 2.89 13.18
N SER A 72 -3.18 4.23 13.25
CA SER A 72 -4.27 5.02 13.81
C SER A 72 -5.55 4.87 12.98
N LYS A 73 -6.70 5.07 13.62
CA LYS A 73 -8.02 5.04 12.95
C LYS A 73 -8.06 5.95 11.72
N GLU A 74 -7.50 7.17 11.83
CA GLU A 74 -7.42 8.14 10.73
C GLU A 74 -6.66 7.59 9.51
N ILE A 75 -5.56 6.87 9.72
CA ILE A 75 -4.79 6.26 8.62
C ILE A 75 -5.56 5.11 7.98
N LEU A 76 -6.26 4.30 8.77
CA LEU A 76 -7.08 3.20 8.27
C LEU A 76 -8.32 3.71 7.52
N GLU A 77 -8.97 4.77 8.00
CA GLU A 77 -10.07 5.46 7.32
C GLU A 77 -9.62 5.98 5.95
N LYS A 78 -8.50 6.72 5.91
CA LYS A 78 -7.93 7.21 4.65
C LYS A 78 -7.52 6.09 3.70
N PHE A 79 -7.08 4.95 4.23
CA PHE A 79 -6.82 3.75 3.44
C PHE A 79 -8.11 3.20 2.81
N VAL A 80 -9.20 3.08 3.58
CA VAL A 80 -10.51 2.63 3.07
C VAL A 80 -11.00 3.55 1.95
N GLU A 81 -10.87 4.87 2.10
CA GLU A 81 -11.22 5.84 1.05
C GLU A 81 -10.43 5.62 -0.24
N SER A 82 -9.14 5.29 -0.13
CA SER A 82 -8.27 5.03 -1.28
C SER A 82 -8.36 3.60 -1.82
N PHE A 83 -9.01 2.69 -1.10
CA PHE A 83 -8.99 1.25 -1.39
C PHE A 83 -9.51 0.93 -2.79
N GLY A 84 -10.68 1.50 -3.13
CA GLY A 84 -11.30 1.29 -4.45
C GLY A 84 -10.39 1.74 -5.60
N GLU A 85 -9.72 2.88 -5.45
CA GLU A 85 -8.82 3.39 -6.48
C GLU A 85 -7.56 2.54 -6.64
N ILE A 86 -7.05 1.94 -5.56
CA ILE A 86 -5.91 1.01 -5.60
C ILE A 86 -6.33 -0.27 -6.33
N VAL A 87 -7.52 -0.81 -6.02
CA VAL A 87 -8.07 -2.00 -6.68
C VAL A 87 -8.25 -1.76 -8.18
N VAL A 88 -8.82 -0.61 -8.56
CA VAL A 88 -8.98 -0.23 -9.98
C VAL A 88 -7.63 -0.06 -10.67
N SER A 89 -6.64 0.54 -10.00
CA SER A 89 -5.31 0.67 -10.58
C SER A 89 -4.65 -0.69 -10.80
N LEU A 90 -4.76 -1.62 -9.85
CA LEU A 90 -4.21 -2.96 -9.96
C LEU A 90 -4.93 -3.81 -11.01
N SER A 91 -6.24 -3.67 -11.20
CA SER A 91 -6.96 -4.45 -12.21
C SER A 91 -6.57 -4.12 -13.65
N GLN A 92 -5.90 -2.98 -13.86
CA GLN A 92 -5.32 -2.58 -15.14
C GLN A 92 -3.91 -3.16 -15.35
N SER A 93 -3.33 -3.83 -14.33
CA SER A 93 -2.04 -4.51 -14.41
C SER A 93 -2.21 -5.91 -14.98
N SER A 94 -1.37 -6.26 -15.96
CA SER A 94 -1.31 -7.62 -16.53
C SER A 94 -0.89 -8.69 -15.51
N ILE A 95 -0.30 -8.29 -14.39
CA ILE A 95 0.11 -9.22 -13.32
C ILE A 95 -1.11 -9.85 -12.63
N CYS A 96 -2.24 -9.15 -12.58
CA CYS A 96 -3.46 -9.64 -11.94
C CYS A 96 -4.22 -10.70 -12.76
N GLU A 97 -3.83 -10.96 -14.01
CA GLU A 97 -4.40 -12.04 -14.84
C GLU A 97 -3.88 -13.44 -14.43
N THR A 98 -2.84 -13.51 -13.59
CA THR A 98 -2.08 -14.74 -13.33
C THR A 98 -2.26 -15.32 -11.92
N GLY A 99 -3.00 -14.65 -11.04
CA GLY A 99 -3.16 -15.05 -9.65
C GLY A 99 -4.50 -15.72 -9.35
N GLU A 100 -4.50 -16.79 -8.55
CA GLU A 100 -5.71 -17.36 -7.94
C GLU A 100 -6.32 -16.45 -6.86
N ILE A 101 -5.56 -15.47 -6.37
CA ILE A 101 -5.99 -14.53 -5.33
C ILE A 101 -6.74 -13.34 -5.94
N GLY A 102 -7.86 -12.97 -5.33
CA GLY A 102 -8.59 -11.75 -5.69
C GLY A 102 -7.77 -10.48 -5.43
N ILE A 103 -7.95 -9.47 -6.27
CA ILE A 103 -7.22 -8.17 -6.15
C ILE A 103 -7.43 -7.53 -4.77
N ASN A 104 -8.64 -7.63 -4.21
CA ASN A 104 -8.94 -7.09 -2.88
C ASN A 104 -8.08 -7.75 -1.80
N ASP A 105 -7.98 -9.08 -1.83
CA ASP A 105 -7.20 -9.85 -0.87
C ASP A 105 -5.71 -9.53 -1.02
N LEU A 106 -5.22 -9.36 -2.26
CA LEU A 106 -3.85 -8.92 -2.51
C LEU A 106 -3.58 -7.56 -1.87
N VAL A 107 -4.47 -6.57 -2.05
CA VAL A 107 -4.30 -5.24 -1.46
C VAL A 107 -4.23 -5.33 0.06
N LEU A 108 -5.16 -6.06 0.68
CA LEU A 108 -5.19 -6.25 2.13
C LEU A 108 -3.92 -6.96 2.64
N GLU A 109 -3.47 -8.01 1.93
CA GLU A 109 -2.26 -8.76 2.28
C GLU A 109 -1.02 -7.87 2.24
N VAL A 110 -0.87 -7.00 1.24
CA VAL A 110 0.26 -6.06 1.14
C VAL A 110 0.38 -5.20 2.41
N PHE A 111 -0.75 -4.76 2.94
CA PHE A 111 -0.83 -3.95 4.16
C PHE A 111 -0.93 -4.78 5.45
N SER A 112 -0.98 -6.12 5.33
CA SER A 112 -1.15 -7.05 6.46
C SER A 112 -2.47 -6.88 7.20
N LEU A 113 -3.51 -6.43 6.50
CA LEU A 113 -4.83 -6.15 7.07
C LEU A 113 -5.81 -7.30 6.77
N ASP A 114 -6.84 -7.40 7.61
CA ASP A 114 -7.96 -8.32 7.40
C ASP A 114 -9.14 -7.60 6.73
N SER A 115 -10.03 -8.37 6.09
CA SER A 115 -11.24 -7.83 5.42
C SER A 115 -12.18 -7.09 6.38
N GLU A 116 -12.10 -7.38 7.67
CA GLU A 116 -12.85 -6.69 8.72
C GLU A 116 -12.58 -5.18 8.75
N VAL A 117 -11.36 -4.74 8.40
CA VAL A 117 -10.99 -3.32 8.37
C VAL A 117 -11.86 -2.53 7.39
N ILE A 118 -12.15 -3.11 6.22
CA ILE A 118 -13.01 -2.47 5.20
C ILE A 118 -14.47 -2.39 5.69
N THR A 119 -14.95 -3.45 6.34
CA THR A 119 -16.37 -3.52 6.78
C THR A 119 -16.65 -2.81 8.10
N GLY A 120 -15.66 -2.69 8.98
CA GLY A 120 -15.80 -2.17 10.34
C GLY A 120 -15.74 -0.65 10.42
N ILE A 121 -15.04 -0.01 9.48
CA ILE A 121 -14.91 1.46 9.47
C ILE A 121 -16.18 2.13 8.92
N GLY A 122 -16.97 1.45 8.08
CA GLY A 122 -18.23 1.97 7.53
C GLY A 122 -19.46 1.90 8.45
N LYS A 123 -19.31 1.49 9.73
CA LYS A 123 -20.43 1.26 10.66
C LYS A 123 -20.56 2.28 11.81
N ASN A 124 -19.79 3.38 11.82
CA ASN A 124 -19.91 4.42 12.84
C ASN A 124 -20.41 5.74 12.26
#